data_AF-A0AAW9K5U6-F1
#
_entry.id   AF-A0AAW9K5U6-F1
#
_cell.length_a   1.000
_cell.length_b   1.000
_cell.length_c   1.000
_cell.angle_alpha   90.00
_cell.angle_beta   90.00
_cell.angle_gamma   90.00
#
_symmetry.space_group_name_H-M   'P 1'
#
loop_
_entity.id
_entity.type
_entity.pdbx_description
1 polymer ?
#
loop_
_entity_poly.entity_id
_entity_poly.type
_entity_poly.pdbx_seq_one_letter_code
_entity_poly.pdbx_strand_id
1 'polypeptide(L)'
;LDIIAELDDLKKQKEELLKSNNSLSEELKKLEETAAKEGVVEAEIKKQLDNSRMNLGLVDVKGPGIVITITPKTDIFGSSNTGNSRSISEDEIVHIVNTLRYARAEAISVNDLRVTPQSGIKVSGDGIWIGTAGRINPKDK
;
A
#
# COMPACT_ATOMS: atom_id res chain seq x y z
N LEU A 1 -9.20 2.80 35.02
CA LEU A 1 -8.40 3.20 33.84
C LEU A 1 -9.26 2.87 32.62
N ASP A 2 -9.98 3.88 32.12
CA ASP A 2 -10.97 3.83 31.03
C ASP A 2 -10.33 3.68 29.64
N ILE A 3 -9.31 2.83 29.53
CA ILE A 3 -8.52 2.66 28.30
C ILE A 3 -9.40 2.05 27.19
N ILE A 4 -10.36 1.18 27.56
CA ILE A 4 -11.28 0.54 26.60
C ILE A 4 -12.26 1.57 26.03
N ALA A 5 -12.78 2.48 26.87
CA ALA A 5 -13.69 3.54 26.43
C ALA A 5 -12.98 4.56 25.53
N GLU A 6 -11.73 4.92 25.86
CA GLU A 6 -10.90 5.81 25.05
C GLU A 6 -10.56 5.19 23.68
N LEU A 7 -10.29 3.88 23.64
CA LEU A 7 -9.98 3.14 22.41
C LEU A 7 -11.20 3.02 21.49
N ASP A 8 -12.40 2.81 22.04
CA ASP A 8 -13.64 2.82 21.27
C ASP A 8 -14.00 4.22 20.75
N ASP A 9 -13.75 5.28 21.54
CA ASP A 9 -13.94 6.65 21.09
C ASP A 9 -12.97 7.02 19.96
N LEU A 10 -11.68 6.67 20.10
CA LEU A 10 -10.66 6.84 19.05
C LEU A 10 -11.01 6.10 17.75
N LYS A 11 -11.55 4.87 17.84
CA LYS A 11 -12.01 4.12 16.67
C LYS A 11 -13.19 4.81 15.98
N LYS A 12 -14.13 5.32 16.76
CA LYS A 12 -15.33 6.00 16.25
C LYS A 12 -14.96 7.31 15.57
N GLN A 13 -14.09 8.10 16.19
CA GLN A 13 -13.52 9.30 15.59
C GLN A 13 -12.74 8.98 14.30
N LYS A 14 -11.97 7.88 14.27
CA LYS A 14 -11.29 7.43 13.06
C LYS A 14 -12.27 7.09 11.93
N GLU A 15 -13.36 6.37 12.22
CA GLU A 15 -14.38 6.03 11.22
C GLU A 15 -15.13 7.26 10.71
N GLU A 16 -15.45 8.20 11.59
CA GLU A 16 -16.07 9.47 11.21
C GLU A 16 -15.13 10.32 10.36
N LEU A 17 -13.85 10.39 10.73
CA LEU A 17 -12.82 11.06 9.93
C LEU A 17 -12.64 10.40 8.57
N LEU A 18 -12.67 9.08 8.48
CA LEU A 18 -12.59 8.35 7.20
C LEU A 18 -13.81 8.62 6.32
N LYS A 19 -15.03 8.61 6.89
CA LYS A 19 -16.25 8.94 6.15
C LYS A 19 -16.23 10.38 5.65
N SER A 20 -15.86 11.31 6.51
CA SER A 20 -15.74 12.73 6.17
C SER A 20 -14.68 12.96 5.08
N ASN A 21 -13.53 12.28 5.18
CA ASN A 21 -12.48 12.35 4.17
C ASN A 21 -12.97 11.80 2.82
N ASN A 22 -13.67 10.66 2.82
CA ASN A 22 -14.24 10.10 1.60
C ASN A 22 -15.29 11.02 0.96
N SER A 23 -16.21 11.59 1.74
CA SER A 23 -17.22 12.51 1.22
C SER A 23 -16.60 13.81 0.69
N LEU A 24 -15.63 14.37 1.41
CA LEU A 24 -14.89 15.55 0.97
C LEU A 24 -14.10 15.27 -0.30
N SER A 25 -13.54 14.07 -0.43
CA SER A 25 -12.81 13.65 -1.62
C SER A 25 -13.73 13.49 -2.84
N GLU A 26 -14.93 12.92 -2.65
CA GLU A 26 -15.94 12.83 -3.71
C GLU A 26 -16.47 14.21 -4.14
N GLU A 27 -16.68 15.12 -3.18
CA GLU A 27 -17.14 16.48 -3.45
C GLU A 27 -16.06 17.30 -4.18
N LEU A 28 -14.80 17.17 -3.76
CA LEU A 28 -13.64 17.72 -4.48
C LEU A 28 -13.56 17.19 -5.91
N LYS A 29 -13.75 15.88 -6.10
CA LYS A 29 -13.70 15.26 -7.43
C LYS A 29 -14.79 15.81 -8.36
N LYS A 30 -16.00 16.05 -7.85
CA LYS A 30 -17.09 16.68 -8.61
C LYS A 30 -16.78 18.14 -8.95
N LEU A 31 -16.21 18.90 -8.01
CA LEU A 31 -15.79 20.29 -8.24
C LEU A 31 -14.68 20.36 -9.30
N GLU A 32 -13.69 19.47 -9.22
CA GLU A 32 -12.59 19.36 -10.19
C GLU A 32 -13.08 18.97 -11.59
N GLU A 33 -14.02 18.03 -11.71
CA GLU A 33 -14.65 17.66 -12.99
C GLU A 33 -15.45 18.78 -13.62
N THR A 34 -16.05 19.64 -12.78
CA THR A 34 -16.81 20.81 -13.25
C THR A 34 -15.87 21.93 -13.66
N ALA A 35 -14.82 22.19 -12.89
CA ALA A 35 -13.82 23.22 -13.16
C ALA A 35 -12.93 22.90 -14.39
N ALA A 36 -12.58 21.64 -14.62
CA ALA A 36 -11.81 21.22 -15.81
C ALA A 36 -12.55 21.45 -17.15
N LYS A 37 -13.85 21.72 -17.12
CA LYS A 37 -14.63 22.10 -18.31
C LYS A 37 -14.52 23.58 -18.66
N GLU A 38 -14.03 24.44 -17.75
CA GLU A 38 -14.06 25.91 -17.91
C GLU A 38 -12.69 26.55 -18.24
N GLY A 39 -11.56 25.81 -18.22
CA GLY A 39 -10.26 26.38 -18.58
C GLY A 39 -9.08 25.40 -18.65
N VAL A 40 -8.04 25.74 -19.43
CA VAL A 40 -6.82 24.93 -19.66
C VAL A 40 -5.95 24.84 -18.40
N VAL A 41 -6.00 25.85 -17.53
CA VAL A 41 -5.20 25.92 -16.29
C VAL A 41 -5.77 24.97 -15.23
N GLU A 42 -7.09 24.93 -15.10
CA GLU A 42 -7.83 24.10 -14.15
C GLU A 42 -7.67 22.60 -14.47
N ALA A 43 -7.60 22.24 -15.75
CA ALA A 43 -7.32 20.87 -16.18
C ALA A 43 -5.91 20.40 -15.76
N GLU A 44 -4.90 21.26 -15.84
CA GLU A 44 -3.53 20.92 -15.40
C GLU A 44 -3.45 20.81 -13.87
N ILE A 45 -4.15 21.67 -13.13
CA ILE A 45 -4.25 21.57 -11.66
C ILE A 45 -4.92 20.26 -11.25
N LYS A 46 -6.03 19.88 -11.89
CA LYS A 46 -6.69 18.60 -11.65
C LYS A 46 -5.75 17.42 -11.90
N LYS A 47 -5.02 17.45 -13.02
CA LYS A 47 -4.04 16.40 -13.36
C LYS A 47 -2.93 16.29 -12.32
N GLN A 48 -2.41 17.42 -11.81
CA GLN A 48 -1.42 17.42 -10.74
C GLN A 48 -1.99 16.81 -9.44
N LEU A 49 -3.24 17.11 -9.13
CA LEU A 49 -3.93 16.57 -7.97
C LEU A 49 -4.18 15.06 -8.09
N ASP A 50 -4.65 14.60 -9.25
CA ASP A 50 -4.85 13.17 -9.52
C ASP A 50 -3.51 12.41 -9.45
N ASN A 51 -2.45 12.96 -10.02
CA ASN A 51 -1.10 12.41 -9.90
C ASN A 51 -0.62 12.35 -8.44
N SER A 52 -0.95 13.37 -7.63
CA SER A 52 -0.61 13.40 -6.21
C SER A 52 -1.37 12.32 -5.43
N ARG A 53 -2.68 12.19 -5.67
CA ARG A 53 -3.51 11.13 -5.09
C ARG A 53 -2.99 9.74 -5.49
N MET A 54 -2.59 9.56 -6.75
CA MET A 54 -1.98 8.33 -7.24
C MET A 54 -0.67 8.01 -6.51
N ASN A 55 0.23 8.98 -6.37
CA ASN A 55 1.51 8.80 -5.69
C ASN A 55 1.35 8.50 -4.19
N LEU A 56 0.32 9.06 -3.57
CA LEU A 56 -0.05 8.78 -2.18
C LEU A 56 -0.84 7.47 -2.01
N GLY A 57 -1.20 6.79 -3.11
CA GLY A 57 -1.97 5.55 -3.05
C GLY A 57 -3.42 5.73 -2.59
N LEU A 58 -3.98 6.94 -2.72
CA LEU A 58 -5.36 7.28 -2.31
C LEU A 58 -6.42 6.88 -3.35
N VAL A 59 -5.97 6.48 -4.54
CA VAL A 59 -6.82 6.06 -5.64
C VAL A 59 -6.28 4.77 -6.26
N ASP A 60 -7.20 3.94 -6.71
CA ASP A 60 -6.87 2.77 -7.51
C ASP A 60 -6.30 3.19 -8.87
N VAL A 61 -5.36 2.40 -9.36
CA VAL A 61 -4.71 2.63 -10.66
C VAL A 61 -4.83 1.39 -11.52
N LYS A 62 -4.84 1.61 -12.83
CA LYS A 62 -4.85 0.53 -13.83
C LYS A 62 -3.87 0.90 -14.93
N GLY A 63 -3.12 -0.10 -15.40
CA GLY A 63 -2.12 0.09 -16.44
C GLY A 63 -1.40 -1.21 -16.75
N PRO A 64 -0.54 -1.21 -17.78
CA PRO A 64 0.34 -2.33 -18.04
C PRO A 64 1.27 -2.55 -16.84
N GLY A 65 1.50 -3.81 -16.50
CA GLY A 65 2.30 -4.17 -15.33
C GLY A 65 2.71 -5.63 -15.35
N ILE A 66 3.35 -6.05 -14.26
CA ILE A 66 3.79 -7.43 -14.04
C ILE A 66 3.35 -7.89 -12.65
N VAL A 67 3.17 -9.20 -12.51
CA VAL A 67 2.98 -9.85 -11.21
C VAL A 67 4.23 -10.67 -10.92
N ILE A 68 4.87 -10.43 -9.78
CA ILE A 68 6.04 -11.18 -9.33
C ILE A 68 5.58 -12.13 -8.21
N THR A 69 5.72 -13.42 -8.46
CA THR A 69 5.48 -14.46 -7.44
C THR A 69 6.83 -14.98 -6.93
N ILE A 70 7.06 -14.89 -5.63
CA ILE A 70 8.29 -15.36 -4.99
C ILE A 70 7.98 -16.67 -4.26
N THR A 71 8.67 -17.74 -4.65
CA THR A 71 8.57 -19.03 -3.96
C THR A 71 9.84 -19.27 -3.15
N PRO A 72 9.76 -19.43 -1.82
CA PRO A 72 10.93 -19.73 -1.01
C PRO A 72 11.52 -21.10 -1.40
N LYS A 73 12.85 -21.19 -1.42
CA LYS A 73 13.53 -22.47 -1.69
C LYS A 73 13.29 -23.42 -0.52
N THR A 74 12.86 -24.63 -0.84
CA THR A 74 12.87 -25.78 0.06
C THR A 74 14.14 -26.60 -0.18
N ASP A 75 14.79 -27.07 0.88
CA ASP A 75 15.98 -27.91 0.73
C ASP A 75 15.62 -29.20 0.00
N ILE A 76 16.29 -29.42 -1.13
CA ILE A 76 16.07 -30.55 -2.04
C ILE A 76 16.79 -31.81 -1.53
N PHE A 77 17.78 -31.62 -0.67
CA PHE A 77 18.57 -32.69 -0.05
C PHE A 77 18.16 -32.82 1.42
N GLY A 78 17.25 -33.75 1.69
CA GLY A 78 16.63 -33.97 3.00
C GLY A 78 17.62 -34.36 4.11
N SER A 79 18.27 -33.38 4.73
CA SER A 79 19.01 -33.55 5.98
C SER A 79 18.56 -32.53 7.01
N SER A 80 17.32 -32.66 7.44
CA SER A 80 16.92 -32.55 8.85
C SER A 80 15.39 -32.65 8.89
N ASN A 81 14.88 -33.45 9.80
CA ASN A 81 13.47 -33.63 10.10
C ASN A 81 12.85 -32.38 10.77
N THR A 82 13.20 -31.19 10.31
CA THR A 82 12.71 -29.88 10.76
C THR A 82 12.37 -29.08 9.52
N GLY A 83 11.08 -28.82 9.29
CA GLY A 83 10.54 -28.17 8.08
C GLY A 83 10.94 -26.69 7.91
N ASN A 84 12.24 -26.39 7.93
CA ASN A 84 12.80 -25.05 7.83
C ASN A 84 12.99 -24.65 6.37
N SER A 85 11.89 -24.39 5.65
CA SER A 85 11.97 -23.60 4.42
C SER A 85 12.54 -22.22 4.76
N ARG A 86 13.57 -21.76 4.04
CA ARG A 86 14.11 -20.39 4.25
C ARG A 86 12.99 -19.40 3.91
N SER A 87 12.51 -18.67 4.92
CA SER A 87 11.50 -17.63 4.71
C SER A 87 12.07 -16.47 3.89
N ILE A 88 11.22 -15.81 3.11
CA ILE A 88 11.55 -14.53 2.47
C ILE A 88 11.84 -13.50 3.57
N SER A 89 12.95 -12.77 3.44
CA SER A 89 13.32 -11.72 4.39
C SER A 89 12.76 -10.35 3.99
N GLU A 90 12.74 -9.42 4.95
CA GLU A 90 12.42 -8.01 4.71
C GLU A 90 13.33 -7.39 3.63
N ASP A 91 14.63 -7.65 3.70
CA ASP A 91 15.62 -7.07 2.77
C ASP A 91 15.35 -7.49 1.33
N GLU A 92 14.91 -8.74 1.11
CA GLU A 92 14.57 -9.24 -0.22
C GLU A 92 13.36 -8.48 -0.81
N ILE A 93 12.33 -8.22 0.00
CA ILE A 93 11.16 -7.44 -0.45
C ILE A 93 11.56 -5.98 -0.71
N VAL A 94 12.35 -5.38 0.18
CA VAL A 94 12.85 -4.01 0.02
C VAL A 94 13.66 -3.89 -1.26
N HIS A 95 14.54 -4.84 -1.56
CA HIS A 95 15.33 -4.85 -2.79
C HIS A 95 14.47 -4.96 -4.04
N ILE A 96 13.46 -5.83 -4.05
CA ILE A 96 12.54 -5.96 -5.20
C ILE A 96 11.76 -4.65 -5.41
N VAL A 97 11.18 -4.09 -4.34
CA VAL A 97 10.45 -2.82 -4.40
C VAL A 97 11.34 -1.70 -4.93
N ASN A 98 12.57 -1.59 -4.44
CA ASN A 98 13.52 -0.58 -4.92
C ASN A 98 13.92 -0.80 -6.37
N THR A 99 14.08 -2.05 -6.80
CA THR A 99 14.37 -2.39 -8.20
C THR A 99 13.21 -1.99 -9.12
N LEU A 100 11.97 -2.23 -8.69
CA LEU A 100 10.78 -1.80 -9.42
C LEU A 100 10.68 -0.28 -9.51
N ARG A 101 10.96 0.44 -8.41
CA ARG A 101 11.02 1.91 -8.42
C ARG A 101 12.10 2.43 -9.37
N TYR A 102 13.27 1.80 -9.38
CA TYR A 102 14.35 2.12 -10.30
C TYR A 102 13.95 1.88 -11.77
N ALA A 103 13.20 0.81 -12.02
CA ALA A 103 12.60 0.49 -13.31
C ALA A 103 11.38 1.37 -13.67
N ARG A 104 11.09 2.42 -12.89
CA ARG A 104 9.99 3.37 -13.08
C ARG A 104 8.59 2.76 -12.97
N ALA A 105 8.41 1.75 -12.12
CA ALA A 105 7.08 1.33 -11.73
C ALA A 105 6.34 2.49 -11.03
N GLU A 106 5.20 2.90 -11.60
CA GLU A 106 4.39 4.03 -11.11
C GLU A 106 3.55 3.65 -9.87
N ALA A 107 3.22 2.37 -9.74
CA ALA A 107 2.51 1.82 -8.60
C ALA A 107 3.02 0.42 -8.28
N ILE A 108 3.18 0.13 -6.99
CA ILE A 108 3.65 -1.16 -6.51
C ILE A 108 2.74 -1.59 -5.36
N SER A 109 2.26 -2.82 -5.40
CA SER A 109 1.60 -3.48 -4.27
C SER A 109 2.37 -4.73 -3.88
N VAL A 110 2.34 -5.06 -2.59
CA VAL A 110 2.83 -6.33 -2.04
C VAL A 110 1.65 -7.01 -1.38
N ASN A 111 1.20 -8.14 -1.94
CA ASN A 111 -0.03 -8.84 -1.52
C ASN A 111 -1.19 -7.86 -1.25
N ASP A 112 -1.55 -7.09 -2.27
CA ASP A 112 -2.62 -6.08 -2.27
C ASP A 112 -2.39 -4.84 -1.38
N LEU A 113 -1.27 -4.77 -0.65
CA LEU A 113 -0.92 -3.59 0.13
C LEU A 113 -0.12 -2.59 -0.73
N ARG A 114 -0.69 -1.42 -1.01
CA ARG A 114 -0.06 -0.35 -1.78
C ARG A 114 1.18 0.19 -1.06
N VAL A 115 2.32 0.18 -1.75
CA VAL A 115 3.55 0.81 -1.26
C VAL A 115 3.55 2.27 -1.69
N THR A 116 3.65 3.17 -0.72
CA THR A 116 3.75 4.63 -0.92
C THR A 116 5.14 5.13 -0.53
N PRO A 117 5.49 6.40 -0.76
CA PRO A 117 6.75 6.96 -0.27
C PRO A 117 6.92 6.90 1.26
N GLN A 118 5.82 6.81 2.01
CA GLN A 118 5.83 6.74 3.49
C GLN A 118 5.76 5.30 4.01
N SER A 119 5.66 4.30 3.13
CA SER A 119 5.61 2.90 3.54
C SER A 119 6.98 2.40 3.98
N GLY A 120 7.13 2.08 5.27
CA GLY A 120 8.23 1.25 5.76
C GLY A 120 7.93 -0.23 5.55
N ILE A 121 8.93 -1.05 5.23
CA ILE A 121 8.80 -2.50 5.14
C ILE A 121 9.63 -3.08 6.28
N LYS A 122 8.99 -3.77 7.22
CA LYS A 122 9.65 -4.21 8.46
C LYS A 122 9.13 -5.55 8.98
N VAL A 123 10.02 -6.44 9.38
CA VAL A 123 9.64 -7.65 10.13
C VAL A 123 9.08 -7.28 11.50
N SER A 124 7.96 -7.89 11.86
CA SER A 124 7.43 -7.89 13.23
C SER A 124 6.84 -9.26 13.54
N GLY A 125 7.45 -9.95 14.51
CA GLY A 125 7.10 -11.33 14.84
C GLY A 125 7.36 -12.28 13.66
N ASP A 126 6.33 -13.02 13.28
CA ASP A 126 6.31 -14.01 12.19
C ASP A 126 5.87 -13.44 10.83
N GLY A 127 5.64 -12.12 10.72
CA GLY A 127 5.23 -11.48 9.47
C GLY A 127 5.99 -10.18 9.17
N ILE A 128 5.68 -9.60 8.03
CA ILE A 128 6.30 -8.36 7.51
C ILE A 128 5.19 -7.31 7.39
N TRP A 129 5.41 -6.14 7.97
CA TRP A 129 4.52 -5.00 7.82
C TRP A 129 4.87 -4.19 6.59
N ILE A 130 3.84 -3.77 5.86
CA ILE A 130 3.95 -2.91 4.68
C ILE A 130 3.26 -1.58 5.01
N GLY A 131 4.06 -0.58 5.39
CA GLY A 131 3.61 0.72 5.86
C GLY A 131 2.61 0.60 7.02
N THR A 132 1.58 1.44 6.98
CA THR A 132 0.42 1.36 7.88
C THR A 132 -0.72 0.52 7.29
N ALA A 133 -0.53 -0.05 6.10
CA ALA A 133 -1.58 -0.71 5.34
C ALA A 133 -1.90 -2.10 5.89
N GLY A 134 -0.90 -2.84 6.36
CA GLY A 134 -1.13 -4.15 6.96
C GLY A 134 0.11 -5.03 7.10
N ARG A 135 -0.14 -6.24 7.58
CA ARG A 135 0.85 -7.30 7.77
C ARG A 135 0.65 -8.38 6.71
N ILE A 136 1.75 -8.79 6.09
CA ILE A 136 1.82 -9.97 5.22
C ILE A 136 2.61 -11.06 5.93
N ASN A 137 2.30 -12.30 5.60
CA ASN A 137 3.09 -13.45 6.03
C ASN A 137 3.66 -14.14 4.79
N PRO A 138 4.98 -14.22 4.64
CA PRO A 138 5.61 -14.88 3.49
C PRO A 138 5.26 -16.37 3.32
N LYS A 139 4.67 -16.99 4.35
CA LYS A 139 4.22 -18.39 4.30
C LYS A 139 2.77 -18.53 3.85
N ASP A 140 2.00 -17.45 3.89
CA ASP A 140 0.60 -17.44 3.46
C ASP A 140 0.54 -17.27 1.93
N LYS A 141 -0.40 -17.98 1.30
CA LYS A 141 -0.59 -17.96 -0.15
C LYS A 141 -1.27 -16.69 -0.63
#